data_AF-A0AA88XJV5-F1
#
_entry.id   AF-A0AA88XJV5-F1
#
_cell.length_a   1.000
_cell.length_b   1.000
_cell.length_c   1.000
_cell.angle_alpha   90.00
_cell.angle_beta   90.00
_cell.angle_gamma   90.00
#
_symmetry.space_group_name_H-M   'P 1'
#
loop_
_entity.id
_entity.type
_entity.pdbx_description
1 polymer ?
#
loop_
_entity_poly.entity_id
_entity_poly.type
_entity_poly.pdbx_seq_one_letter_code
_entity_poly.pdbx_strand_id
1 'polypeptide(L)'
;MRYLALRPCTIRYTQDSISSKFSEGSPHSGVQIGQTLDDIVTGHCSITDLPPMTVEMVKGVWYSSNCRRLWVLKKAEELGVCSLVPVKQGFLNESQITTYNFGKNIKVRGDPGGKIWRKVTKLWGKFKKPLKSFGRKVKRSTKGLTKDLTEVSDSSRPYY
;
A
#
# COMPACT_ATOMS: atom_id res chain seq x y z
N MET A 1 -13.58 11.36 -22.92
CA MET A 1 -13.32 10.67 -21.64
C MET A 1 -11.81 10.64 -21.41
N ARG A 2 -11.34 10.92 -20.19
CA ARG A 2 -9.89 10.99 -19.88
C ARG A 2 -9.46 9.79 -19.05
N TYR A 3 -8.33 9.18 -19.41
CA TYR A 3 -7.71 8.10 -18.64
C TYR A 3 -6.50 8.66 -17.87
N LEU A 4 -6.28 8.12 -16.67
CA LEU A 4 -5.16 8.47 -15.79
C LEU A 4 -4.51 7.19 -15.26
N ALA A 5 -3.26 7.27 -14.83
CA ALA A 5 -2.60 6.21 -14.07
C ALA A 5 -2.43 6.69 -12.63
N LEU A 6 -3.10 6.02 -11.68
CA LEU A 6 -3.08 6.41 -10.27
C LEU A 6 -2.59 5.26 -9.39
N ARG A 7 -2.01 5.59 -8.24
CA ARG A 7 -1.70 4.60 -7.20
C ARG A 7 -2.98 4.22 -6.45
N PRO A 8 -3.34 2.93 -6.33
CA PRO A 8 -4.56 2.53 -5.64
C PRO A 8 -4.72 3.13 -4.23
N CYS A 9 -3.65 3.20 -3.44
CA CYS A 9 -3.64 3.75 -2.08
C CYS A 9 -4.02 5.24 -2.01
N THR A 10 -3.83 6.00 -3.09
CA THR A 10 -4.18 7.43 -3.16
C THR A 10 -5.67 7.68 -3.42
N ILE A 11 -6.40 6.65 -3.86
CA ILE A 11 -7.82 6.73 -4.19
C ILE A 11 -8.65 6.36 -2.95
N ARG A 12 -9.70 7.13 -2.67
CA ARG A 12 -10.62 6.94 -1.56
C ARG A 12 -11.85 6.15 -1.97
N TYR A 13 -12.39 5.39 -1.01
CA TYR A 13 -13.69 4.76 -1.14
C TYR A 13 -14.80 5.80 -0.98
N THR A 14 -15.88 5.68 -1.73
CA THR A 14 -17.09 6.48 -1.51
C THR A 14 -18.01 5.90 -0.44
N GLN A 15 -17.79 4.63 -0.06
CA GLN A 15 -18.64 3.88 0.87
C GLN A 15 -17.81 3.32 2.03
N ASP A 16 -18.41 3.15 3.22
CA ASP A 16 -17.75 2.51 4.37
C ASP A 16 -17.86 0.99 4.38
N SER A 17 -18.75 0.42 3.55
CA SER A 17 -18.86 -1.02 3.43
C SER A 17 -19.27 -1.49 2.05
N ILE A 18 -18.73 -2.63 1.64
CA ILE A 18 -18.98 -3.28 0.36
C ILE A 18 -19.41 -4.73 0.55
N SER A 19 -20.12 -5.26 -0.44
CA SER A 19 -20.32 -6.72 -0.55
C SER A 19 -19.00 -7.43 -0.83
N SER A 20 -18.87 -8.65 -0.32
CA SER A 20 -17.78 -9.59 -0.65
C SER A 20 -17.82 -10.09 -2.09
N LYS A 21 -18.89 -9.80 -2.84
CA LYS A 21 -19.07 -10.19 -4.25
C LYS A 21 -19.30 -8.98 -5.13
N PHE A 22 -18.92 -9.08 -6.41
CA PHE A 22 -19.34 -8.11 -7.42
C PHE A 22 -20.84 -8.20 -7.68
N SER A 23 -21.43 -7.07 -8.08
CA SER A 23 -22.88 -6.96 -8.22
C SER A 23 -23.32 -7.59 -9.53
N GLU A 24 -24.60 -7.94 -9.54
CA GLU A 24 -25.34 -8.20 -10.76
C GLU A 24 -25.16 -7.07 -11.77
N GLY A 25 -25.12 -7.45 -13.05
CA GLY A 25 -24.88 -6.55 -14.17
C GLY A 25 -23.42 -6.09 -14.34
N SER A 26 -22.49 -6.52 -13.48
CA SER A 26 -21.05 -6.30 -13.72
C SER A 26 -20.42 -7.49 -14.47
N PRO A 27 -19.31 -7.31 -15.22
CA PRO A 27 -18.64 -8.41 -15.91
C PRO A 27 -18.15 -9.55 -15.00
N HIS A 28 -18.11 -9.32 -13.69
CA HIS A 28 -17.67 -10.28 -12.68
C HIS A 28 -18.82 -10.67 -11.73
N SER A 29 -20.07 -10.53 -12.17
CA SER A 29 -21.26 -10.73 -11.33
C SER A 29 -21.18 -12.02 -10.50
N GLY A 30 -21.46 -11.92 -9.20
CA GLY A 30 -21.45 -13.07 -8.28
C GLY A 30 -20.05 -13.56 -7.86
N VAL A 31 -18.99 -13.16 -8.56
CA VAL A 31 -17.62 -13.51 -8.22
C VAL A 31 -17.20 -12.81 -6.93
N GLN A 32 -16.53 -13.57 -6.06
CA GLN A 32 -15.98 -13.06 -4.80
C GLN A 32 -14.76 -12.18 -5.07
N ILE A 33 -14.68 -11.02 -4.42
CA ILE A 33 -13.62 -10.02 -4.68
C ILE A 33 -12.22 -10.57 -4.37
N GLY A 34 -12.10 -11.45 -3.39
CA GLY A 34 -10.87 -12.14 -3.03
C GLY A 34 -10.50 -13.27 -3.97
N GLN A 35 -11.45 -13.87 -4.69
CA GLN A 35 -11.12 -14.81 -5.78
C GLN A 35 -10.45 -14.06 -6.93
N THR A 36 -11.01 -12.91 -7.34
CA THR A 36 -10.39 -12.05 -8.34
C THR A 36 -8.99 -11.59 -7.93
N LEU A 37 -8.78 -11.34 -6.63
CA LEU A 37 -7.45 -11.03 -6.11
C LEU A 37 -6.48 -12.23 -6.22
N ASP A 38 -6.94 -13.46 -5.95
CA ASP A 38 -6.14 -14.66 -6.19
C ASP A 38 -5.76 -14.79 -7.67
N ASP A 39 -6.72 -14.59 -8.58
CA ASP A 39 -6.49 -14.68 -10.01
C ASP A 39 -5.44 -13.64 -10.47
N ILE A 40 -5.45 -12.44 -9.89
CA ILE A 40 -4.43 -11.41 -10.13
C ILE A 40 -3.07 -11.82 -9.57
N VAL A 41 -3.02 -12.28 -8.31
CA VAL A 41 -1.77 -12.68 -7.66
C VAL A 41 -1.12 -13.88 -8.35
N THR A 42 -1.91 -14.76 -8.93
CA THR A 42 -1.45 -15.97 -9.66
C THR A 42 -1.17 -15.72 -11.14
N GLY A 43 -1.55 -14.56 -11.68
CA GLY A 43 -1.38 -14.23 -13.09
C GLY A 43 -2.44 -14.86 -14.01
N HIS A 44 -3.51 -15.44 -13.47
CA HIS A 44 -4.67 -15.87 -14.25
C HIS A 44 -5.51 -14.68 -14.77
N CYS A 45 -5.35 -13.51 -14.16
CA CYS A 45 -5.99 -12.26 -14.56
C CYS A 45 -4.97 -11.12 -14.46
N SER A 46 -4.80 -10.33 -15.50
CA SER A 46 -4.08 -9.07 -15.43
C SER A 46 -4.96 -7.98 -14.80
N ILE A 47 -4.33 -7.02 -14.12
CA ILE A 47 -5.02 -5.83 -13.62
C ILE A 47 -5.71 -5.05 -14.75
N THR A 48 -5.15 -5.09 -15.96
CA THR A 48 -5.73 -4.47 -17.14
C THR A 48 -6.97 -5.17 -17.67
N ASP A 49 -7.20 -6.42 -17.27
CA ASP A 49 -8.39 -7.19 -17.66
C ASP A 49 -9.60 -6.80 -16.81
N LEU A 50 -9.36 -6.17 -15.65
CA LEU A 50 -10.43 -5.56 -14.88
C LEU A 50 -10.94 -4.29 -15.60
N PRO A 51 -12.27 -4.11 -15.71
CA PRO A 51 -12.83 -2.87 -16.21
C PRO A 51 -12.28 -1.66 -15.45
N PRO A 52 -11.74 -0.63 -16.14
CA PRO A 52 -11.20 0.56 -15.50
C PRO A 52 -12.21 1.17 -14.52
N MET A 53 -11.75 1.48 -13.31
CA MET A 53 -12.61 2.13 -12.34
C MET A 53 -12.81 3.60 -12.69
N THR A 54 -14.03 4.09 -12.45
CA THR A 54 -14.31 5.52 -12.53
C THR A 54 -13.84 6.20 -11.26
N VAL A 55 -13.13 7.32 -11.43
CA VAL A 55 -12.67 8.19 -10.35
C VAL A 55 -13.04 9.64 -10.62
N GLU A 56 -13.22 10.41 -9.56
CA GLU A 56 -13.40 11.86 -9.60
C GLU A 56 -12.54 12.54 -8.53
N MET A 57 -12.04 13.74 -8.85
CA MET A 57 -11.34 14.59 -7.90
C MET A 57 -12.35 15.46 -7.16
N VAL A 58 -12.56 15.22 -5.88
CA VAL A 58 -13.43 16.02 -5.02
C VAL A 58 -12.57 16.69 -3.95
N LYS A 59 -12.53 18.02 -3.96
CA LYS A 59 -11.75 18.84 -3.00
C LYS A 59 -10.28 18.40 -2.89
N GLY A 60 -9.64 18.12 -4.04
CA GLY A 60 -8.24 17.70 -4.12
C GLY A 60 -7.97 16.24 -3.77
N VAL A 61 -9.01 15.42 -3.60
CA VAL A 61 -8.89 14.00 -3.27
C VAL A 61 -9.61 13.14 -4.31
N TRP A 62 -8.96 12.08 -4.77
CA TRP A 62 -9.58 11.12 -5.68
C TRP A 62 -10.52 10.17 -4.96
N TYR A 63 -11.76 10.07 -5.41
CA TYR A 63 -12.76 9.09 -4.96
C TYR A 63 -13.13 8.14 -6.09
N SER A 64 -13.56 6.91 -5.77
CA SER A 64 -14.05 5.95 -6.76
C SER A 64 -15.46 5.45 -6.45
N SER A 65 -16.32 5.38 -7.47
CA SER A 65 -17.62 4.69 -7.38
C SER A 65 -17.51 3.17 -7.36
N ASN A 66 -16.37 2.61 -7.76
CA ASN A 66 -16.18 1.17 -7.89
C ASN A 66 -15.43 0.59 -6.70
N CYS A 67 -15.94 0.81 -5.48
CA CYS A 67 -15.27 0.45 -4.22
C CYS A 67 -14.80 -1.01 -4.12
N ARG A 68 -15.52 -1.97 -4.72
CA ARG A 68 -15.09 -3.39 -4.76
C ARG A 68 -13.85 -3.62 -5.61
N ARG A 69 -13.76 -3.01 -6.79
CA ARG A 69 -12.54 -3.07 -7.64
C ARG A 69 -11.39 -2.35 -6.95
N LEU A 70 -11.66 -1.18 -6.37
CA LEU A 70 -10.64 -0.45 -5.63
C LEU A 70 -10.09 -1.28 -4.45
N TRP A 71 -10.93 -2.06 -3.77
CA TRP A 71 -10.48 -2.96 -2.71
C TRP A 71 -9.49 -4.02 -3.22
N VAL A 72 -9.81 -4.66 -4.35
CA VAL A 72 -8.93 -5.65 -5.00
C VAL A 72 -7.60 -4.99 -5.38
N LEU A 73 -7.64 -3.82 -6.02
CA LEU A 73 -6.43 -3.14 -6.50
C LEU A 73 -5.55 -2.62 -5.36
N LYS A 74 -6.14 -2.11 -4.26
CA LYS A 74 -5.36 -1.73 -3.08
C LYS A 74 -4.69 -2.94 -2.43
N LYS A 75 -5.37 -4.09 -2.38
CA LYS A 75 -4.76 -5.32 -1.87
C LYS A 75 -3.66 -5.84 -2.79
N ALA A 76 -3.85 -5.76 -4.11
CA ALA A 76 -2.80 -6.08 -5.08
C ALA A 76 -1.57 -5.16 -4.91
N GLU A 77 -1.77 -3.85 -4.68
CA GLU A 77 -0.68 -2.91 -4.38
C GLU A 77 0.03 -3.26 -3.05
N GLU A 78 -0.72 -3.56 -1.99
CA GLU A 78 -0.15 -3.98 -0.69
C GLU A 78 0.71 -5.24 -0.80
N LEU A 79 0.37 -6.13 -1.74
CA LEU A 79 1.11 -7.36 -2.05
C LEU A 79 2.28 -7.15 -3.03
N GLY A 80 2.47 -5.92 -3.53
CA GLY A 80 3.53 -5.58 -4.48
C GLY A 80 3.25 -6.01 -5.92
N VAL A 81 2.01 -6.40 -6.25
CA VAL A 81 1.64 -6.84 -7.61
C VAL A 81 1.52 -5.65 -8.57
N CYS A 82 1.17 -4.48 -8.06
CA CYS A 82 1.12 -3.25 -8.85
C CYS A 82 1.50 -2.01 -8.05
N SER A 83 1.87 -0.96 -8.79
CA SER A 83 2.14 0.38 -8.26
C SER A 83 1.17 1.41 -8.81
N LEU A 84 0.82 1.30 -10.10
CA LEU A 84 -0.10 2.17 -10.81
C LEU A 84 -1.18 1.33 -11.50
N VAL A 85 -2.38 1.89 -11.59
CA VAL A 85 -3.52 1.26 -12.28
C VAL A 85 -4.19 2.26 -13.20
N PRO A 86 -4.66 1.82 -14.39
CA PRO A 86 -5.43 2.67 -15.28
C PRO A 86 -6.81 2.96 -14.66
N VAL A 87 -7.18 4.23 -14.64
CA VAL A 87 -8.48 4.71 -14.16
C VAL A 87 -9.11 5.62 -15.19
N LYS A 88 -10.44 5.68 -15.15
CA LYS A 88 -11.24 6.57 -15.98
C LYS A 88 -11.66 7.76 -15.14
N GLN A 89 -11.31 8.97 -15.55
CA GLN A 89 -11.86 10.17 -14.93
C GLN A 89 -13.32 10.35 -15.39
N GLY A 90 -14.22 10.47 -14.42
CA GLY A 90 -15.64 10.70 -14.65
C GLY A 90 -16.25 11.55 -13.54
N PHE A 91 -17.57 11.66 -13.56
CA PHE A 91 -18.34 12.39 -12.57
C PHE A 91 -18.86 11.43 -11.49
N LEU A 92 -18.73 11.80 -10.22
CA LEU A 92 -19.42 11.19 -9.10
C LEU A 92 -20.38 12.25 -8.54
N ASN A 93 -21.57 11.83 -8.17
CA ASN A 93 -22.43 12.74 -7.42
C ASN A 93 -21.88 12.80 -6.00
N GLU A 94 -21.63 13.99 -5.44
CA GLU A 94 -21.14 14.14 -4.06
C GLU A 94 -22.03 13.41 -3.04
N SER A 95 -23.34 13.31 -3.31
CA SER A 95 -24.28 12.54 -2.50
C SER A 95 -23.98 11.02 -2.43
N GLN A 96 -23.18 10.49 -3.35
CA GLN A 96 -22.72 9.10 -3.34
C GLN A 96 -21.52 8.88 -2.42
N ILE A 97 -20.87 9.95 -1.94
CA ILE A 97 -19.81 9.89 -0.94
C ILE A 97 -20.47 9.77 0.43
N THR A 98 -20.76 8.53 0.82
CA THR A 98 -21.42 8.19 2.08
C THR A 98 -20.44 7.78 3.18
N THR A 99 -19.13 7.84 2.90
CA THR A 99 -18.09 7.45 3.86
C THR A 99 -17.96 8.42 5.04
N TYR A 100 -17.98 7.91 6.27
CA TYR A 100 -17.66 8.69 7.48
C TYR A 100 -16.18 8.65 7.86
N ASN A 101 -15.36 7.83 7.19
CA ASN A 101 -13.93 7.66 7.49
C ASN A 101 -12.99 8.34 6.47
N PHE A 102 -13.51 9.30 5.69
CA PHE A 102 -12.83 9.93 4.56
C PHE A 102 -12.37 8.92 3.50
N GLY A 103 -13.08 7.80 3.36
CA GLY A 103 -12.82 6.76 2.36
C GLY A 103 -11.45 6.10 2.49
N LYS A 104 -10.82 6.15 3.67
CA LYS A 104 -9.52 5.54 3.93
C LYS A 104 -9.64 4.03 4.07
N ASN A 105 -10.68 3.58 4.77
CA ASN A 105 -10.93 2.19 5.11
C ASN A 105 -12.31 1.75 4.61
N ILE A 106 -12.47 0.44 4.41
CA ILE A 106 -13.76 -0.12 4.03
C ILE A 106 -13.97 -1.48 4.68
N LYS A 107 -15.17 -1.72 5.20
CA LYS A 107 -15.59 -3.02 5.74
C LYS A 107 -16.12 -3.89 4.61
N VAL A 108 -15.54 -5.08 4.43
CA VAL A 108 -16.13 -6.10 3.55
C VAL A 108 -17.20 -6.86 4.32
N ARG A 109 -18.42 -6.94 3.76
CA ARG A 109 -19.54 -7.69 4.32
C ARG A 109 -19.50 -9.14 3.80
N GLY A 110 -19.37 -10.10 4.71
CA GLY A 110 -19.20 -11.52 4.39
C GLY A 110 -17.76 -11.92 4.09
N ASP A 111 -17.55 -13.18 3.68
CA ASP A 111 -16.22 -13.67 3.32
C ASP A 111 -15.83 -13.15 1.92
N PRO A 112 -14.76 -12.33 1.80
CA PRO A 112 -14.27 -11.87 0.50
C PRO A 112 -13.82 -13.00 -0.43
N GLY A 113 -13.57 -14.21 0.06
CA GLY A 113 -13.07 -15.30 -0.79
C GLY A 113 -11.58 -15.28 -1.04
N GLY A 114 -11.13 -16.17 -1.91
CA GLY A 114 -9.70 -16.40 -2.22
C GLY A 114 -8.95 -17.09 -1.09
N LYS A 115 -7.95 -17.90 -1.42
CA LYS A 115 -7.09 -18.62 -0.46
C LYS A 115 -5.64 -18.15 -0.55
N ILE A 116 -5.19 -17.76 -1.74
CA ILE A 116 -3.78 -17.49 -2.03
C ILE A 116 -3.37 -16.14 -1.44
N TRP A 117 -4.10 -15.07 -1.73
CA TRP A 117 -3.80 -13.73 -1.22
C TRP A 117 -3.74 -13.73 0.31
N ARG A 118 -4.64 -14.48 0.99
CA ARG A 118 -4.63 -14.62 2.45
C ARG A 118 -3.37 -15.30 2.96
N LYS A 119 -2.90 -16.35 2.28
CA LYS A 119 -1.63 -17.02 2.63
C LYS A 119 -0.45 -16.07 2.43
N VAL A 120 -0.40 -15.37 1.30
CA VAL A 120 0.66 -14.40 0.98
C VAL A 120 0.67 -13.27 2.01
N THR A 121 -0.48 -12.68 2.35
CA THR A 121 -0.57 -11.64 3.38
C THR A 121 -0.09 -12.14 4.75
N LYS A 122 -0.43 -13.37 5.14
CA LYS A 122 0.05 -13.96 6.40
C LYS A 122 1.56 -14.16 6.41
N LEU A 123 2.15 -14.59 5.29
CA LEU A 123 3.60 -14.74 5.16
C LEU A 123 4.28 -13.38 5.26
N TRP A 124 3.82 -12.38 4.49
CA TRP A 124 4.32 -11.01 4.54
C TRP A 124 4.21 -10.38 5.94
N GLY A 125 3.12 -10.62 6.65
CA GLY A 125 2.95 -10.18 8.04
C GLY A 125 3.97 -10.80 9.01
N LYS A 126 4.46 -12.02 8.72
CA LYS A 126 5.56 -12.63 9.49
C LYS A 126 6.91 -11.96 9.19
N PHE A 127 7.15 -11.59 7.92
CA PHE A 127 8.39 -10.91 7.50
C PHE A 127 8.45 -9.43 7.91
N LYS A 128 7.30 -8.76 8.07
CA LYS A 128 7.22 -7.38 8.60
C LYS A 128 7.35 -7.27 10.12
N LYS A 129 7.47 -8.38 10.86
CA LYS A 129 7.80 -8.29 12.29
C LYS A 129 9.18 -7.64 12.40
N PRO A 130 9.36 -6.58 13.22
CA PRO A 130 10.67 -5.98 13.39
C PRO A 130 11.63 -7.09 13.83
N LEU A 131 12.76 -7.21 13.12
CA LEU A 131 13.93 -7.92 13.65
C LEU A 131 14.11 -7.40 15.07
N LYS A 132 13.85 -8.24 16.08
CA LYS A 132 14.21 -7.92 17.46
C LYS A 132 15.67 -7.50 17.39
N SER A 133 15.95 -6.25 17.74
CA SER A 133 17.31 -5.74 17.81
C SER A 133 18.10 -6.69 18.69
N PHE A 134 19.00 -7.46 18.07
CA PHE A 134 20.03 -8.18 18.80
C PHE A 134 20.98 -7.12 19.36
N GLY A 135 20.56 -6.50 20.47
CA GLY A 135 21.37 -5.59 21.25
C GLY A 135 22.52 -6.38 21.89
N ARG A 136 23.60 -6.60 21.14
CA ARG A 136 24.89 -6.92 21.74
C ARG A 136 25.30 -5.72 22.58
N LYS A 137 25.18 -5.83 23.90
CA LYS A 137 25.81 -4.92 24.86
C LYS A 137 27.31 -4.89 24.57
N VAL A 138 27.80 -3.81 23.96
CA VAL A 138 29.23 -3.49 23.97
C VAL A 138 29.54 -2.98 25.38
N LYS A 139 30.22 -3.81 26.19
CA LYS A 139 30.84 -3.36 27.43
C LYS A 139 32.02 -2.46 27.06
N ARG A 140 31.89 -1.15 27.20
CA ARG A 140 33.05 -0.25 27.23
C ARG A 140 33.80 -0.49 28.54
N SER A 141 35.00 -1.05 28.43
CA SER A 141 35.97 -1.12 29.52
C SER A 141 36.82 0.13 29.48
N THR A 142 36.68 0.99 30.48
CA THR A 142 37.61 2.09 30.75
C THR A 142 38.68 1.59 31.71
N LYS A 143 39.89 1.33 31.20
CA LYS A 143 41.11 1.34 32.01
C LYS A 143 42.08 2.30 31.36
N GLY A 144 42.39 3.38 32.09
CA GLY A 144 43.37 4.37 31.69
C GLY A 144 44.80 3.86 31.83
N LEU A 145 45.71 4.54 31.14
CA LEU A 145 47.10 4.67 31.58
C LEU A 145 47.64 6.03 31.10
N THR A 146 48.13 6.77 32.07
CA THR A 146 48.71 8.12 32.01
C THR A 146 50.22 8.07 31.68
N LYS A 147 50.73 9.21 31.16
CA LYS A 147 52.13 9.74 31.28
C LYS A 147 53.21 9.04 30.44
N ASP A 148 54.24 9.68 29.86
CA ASP A 148 54.89 10.98 30.04
C ASP A 148 55.63 11.47 28.76
N LEU A 149 55.70 12.81 28.64
CA LEU A 149 56.77 13.72 28.17
C LEU A 149 57.94 13.20 27.29
N THR A 150 58.27 13.93 26.21
CA THR A 150 59.41 14.88 26.16
C THR A 150 59.49 15.67 24.84
N GLU A 151 59.88 16.94 25.00
CA GLU A 151 60.13 17.99 24.00
C GLU A 151 61.36 17.70 23.12
N VAL A 152 61.38 18.19 21.87
CA VAL A 152 62.51 18.96 21.29
C VAL A 152 61.95 19.94 20.23
N SER A 153 62.44 21.18 20.31
CA SER A 153 62.39 22.34 19.38
C SER A 153 62.82 21.99 17.93
N ASP A 154 62.66 22.75 16.85
CA ASP A 154 62.76 24.20 16.64
C ASP A 154 62.36 24.57 15.19
N SER A 155 61.90 25.81 15.00
CA SER A 155 62.08 26.70 13.85
C SER A 155 61.33 26.50 12.51
N SER A 156 60.73 27.62 12.08
CA SER A 156 60.67 28.14 10.69
C SER A 156 59.36 28.01 9.89
N ARG A 157 58.60 29.12 9.90
CA ARG A 157 57.59 29.68 8.96
C ARG A 157 57.93 29.55 7.44
N PRO A 158 57.14 30.09 6.48
CA PRO A 158 55.69 30.38 6.43
C PRO A 158 54.96 29.92 5.13
N TYR A 159 53.63 30.06 5.16
CA TYR A 159 52.66 30.40 4.11
C TYR A 159 53.08 30.42 2.63
N TYR A 160 52.32 29.67 1.81
CA TYR A 160 51.61 30.18 0.64
C TYR A 160 50.25 29.48 0.53
#